data_AF-A0A7C3Z5Z8-F1
#
_entry.id   AF-A0A7C3Z5Z8-F1
#
_cell.length_a   1.000
_cell.length_b   1.000
_cell.length_c   1.000
_cell.angle_alpha   90.00
_cell.angle_beta   90.00
_cell.angle_gamma   90.00
#
_symmetry.space_group_name_H-M   'P 1'
#
loop_
_entity.id
_entity.type
_entity.pdbx_description
1 polymer ?
#
loop_
_entity_poly.entity_id
_entity_poly.type
_entity_poly.pdbx_seq_one_letter_code
_entity_poly.pdbx_strand_id
1 'polypeptide(L)'
;MKYLMAFAVIAVFLAGCCPARKKVVTPVVPEETSETSIATPAAGTPQAPEAVTPTTATPEEKQVALAGGTTPQAAPPEGKEFVEPKGAEALVLKPIYFDFDRYNLLPDARKTLKEIAQYLLDNPKVLAVIEGHCDERGTDEYNLVLGEQRALSARTFLIGMGVSPKRLFTVSYGKAKPADMGHNEEAWAKNRRCEFKISKPQ
;
A
#
# COMPACT_ATOMS: atom_id res chain seq x y z
N MET A 1 -6.94 45.37 -44.73
CA MET A 1 -5.94 46.34 -44.26
C MET A 1 -5.41 45.80 -42.93
N LYS A 2 -4.13 45.54 -42.67
CA LYS A 2 -2.85 45.75 -43.33
C LYS A 2 -1.92 44.67 -42.74
N TYR A 3 -1.15 43.99 -43.58
CA TYR A 3 0.11 43.35 -43.19
C TYR A 3 1.01 44.37 -42.47
N LEU A 4 1.98 43.97 -41.63
CA LEU A 4 3.39 44.39 -41.74
C LEU A 4 4.29 43.90 -40.57
N MET A 5 5.35 43.15 -40.93
CA MET A 5 6.70 43.02 -40.32
C MET A 5 6.87 42.22 -39.01
N ALA A 6 7.63 41.13 -38.90
CA ALA A 6 8.98 40.74 -39.36
C ALA A 6 10.15 41.20 -38.46
N PHE A 7 11.17 40.32 -38.40
CA PHE A 7 12.52 40.41 -37.81
C PHE A 7 12.65 39.99 -36.32
N ALA A 8 13.19 38.79 -36.03
CA ALA A 8 14.60 38.35 -36.06
C ALA A 8 15.39 38.99 -34.89
N VAL A 9 16.09 38.25 -34.02
CA VAL A 9 17.47 37.74 -34.22
C VAL A 9 18.01 37.28 -32.84
N ILE A 10 18.56 36.06 -32.78
CA ILE A 10 19.83 35.65 -32.12
C ILE A 10 20.03 35.90 -30.61
N ALA A 11 20.31 34.83 -29.84
CA ALA A 11 21.64 34.63 -29.21
C ALA A 11 21.73 33.31 -28.42
N VAL A 12 22.61 32.44 -28.92
CA VAL A 12 23.19 31.26 -28.27
C VAL A 12 24.05 31.71 -27.08
N PHE A 13 23.87 31.09 -25.90
CA PHE A 13 24.90 31.09 -24.87
C PHE A 13 25.38 29.67 -24.58
N LEU A 14 26.63 29.45 -24.96
CA LEU A 14 27.45 28.27 -24.77
C LEU A 14 28.00 28.18 -23.33
N ALA A 15 28.15 26.94 -22.89
CA ALA A 15 29.26 26.40 -22.09
C ALA A 15 29.50 26.92 -20.65
N GLY A 16 29.36 25.99 -19.70
CA GLY A 16 29.90 26.11 -18.34
C GLY A 16 30.08 24.73 -17.71
N CYS A 17 31.09 23.98 -18.17
CA CYS A 17 31.52 22.72 -17.60
C CYS A 17 32.79 22.97 -16.77
N CYS A 18 32.78 22.64 -15.47
CA CYS A 18 33.98 22.30 -14.69
C CYS A 18 33.60 21.75 -13.30
N PRO A 19 33.83 20.45 -13.01
CA PRO A 19 33.77 19.92 -11.65
C PRO A 19 35.11 20.13 -10.94
N ALA A 20 35.09 20.77 -9.77
CA ALA A 20 36.28 20.96 -8.94
C ALA A 20 36.59 19.69 -8.12
N ARG A 21 37.85 19.25 -8.22
CA ARG A 21 38.45 18.06 -7.58
C ARG A 21 39.41 18.54 -6.48
N LYS A 22 39.31 18.04 -5.24
CA LYS A 22 40.39 18.05 -4.21
C LYS A 22 40.27 16.73 -3.40
N LYS A 23 41.11 15.71 -3.66
CA LYS A 23 42.37 15.34 -2.97
C LYS A 23 42.22 15.25 -1.44
N VAL A 24 42.06 14.05 -0.87
CA VAL A 24 43.10 13.07 -0.44
C VAL A 24 43.93 13.59 0.73
N VAL A 25 43.66 13.06 1.94
CA VAL A 25 44.63 12.92 3.05
C VAL A 25 44.28 11.67 3.87
N THR A 26 45.13 10.66 3.75
CA THR A 26 45.59 9.71 4.79
C THR A 26 47.10 9.54 4.50
N PRO A 27 47.99 9.03 5.38
CA PRO A 27 47.77 8.14 6.54
C PRO A 27 48.68 8.46 7.77
N VAL A 28 48.76 7.52 8.74
CA VAL A 28 49.95 7.08 9.55
C VAL A 28 49.58 6.79 11.03
N VAL A 29 49.27 5.51 11.34
CA VAL A 29 49.99 4.49 12.19
C VAL A 29 50.79 5.06 13.40
N PRO A 30 50.74 4.49 14.64
CA PRO A 30 51.17 3.12 14.90
C PRO A 30 50.45 2.22 15.92
N GLU A 31 50.67 0.95 15.62
CA GLU A 31 50.50 -0.32 16.34
C GLU A 31 51.59 -0.48 17.41
N GLU A 32 51.23 -1.00 18.60
CA GLU A 32 52.16 -1.65 19.53
C GLU A 32 51.48 -2.88 20.21
N THR A 33 51.94 -4.06 19.78
CA THR A 33 52.47 -5.19 20.58
C THR A 33 51.65 -5.78 21.75
N SER A 34 51.18 -7.02 21.58
CA SER A 34 51.63 -8.28 22.25
C SER A 34 51.09 -8.48 23.68
N GLU A 35 50.57 -9.64 24.12
CA GLU A 35 51.15 -10.98 24.09
C GLU A 35 50.10 -12.10 24.23
N THR A 36 50.56 -13.29 23.83
CA THR A 36 49.99 -14.64 23.80
C THR A 36 49.65 -15.23 25.18
N SER A 37 48.55 -16.00 25.28
CA SER A 37 48.49 -17.19 26.16
C SER A 37 47.46 -18.24 25.71
N ILE A 38 47.98 -19.27 25.02
CA ILE A 38 47.70 -20.72 25.07
C ILE A 38 46.38 -21.22 25.70
N ALA A 39 45.54 -21.94 24.92
CA ALA A 39 45.06 -23.32 25.18
C ALA A 39 44.06 -23.79 24.10
N THR A 40 44.18 -25.07 23.70
CA THR A 40 43.40 -25.81 22.68
C THR A 40 42.74 -27.02 23.39
N PRO A 41 41.92 -27.89 22.73
CA PRO A 41 40.56 -27.74 22.17
C PRO A 41 39.52 -28.60 22.94
N ALA A 42 38.22 -28.38 22.71
CA ALA A 42 37.21 -29.42 22.94
C ALA A 42 36.04 -29.30 21.96
N ALA A 43 35.66 -30.44 21.40
CA ALA A 43 34.66 -30.64 20.36
C ALA A 43 33.21 -30.39 20.82
N GLY A 44 32.34 -30.02 19.88
CA GLY A 44 30.89 -30.03 20.09
C GLY A 44 30.07 -29.34 18.98
N THR A 45 29.72 -30.13 17.96
CA THR A 45 28.49 -30.11 17.12
C THR A 45 27.98 -28.81 16.45
N PRO A 46 27.65 -28.83 15.14
CA PRO A 46 27.00 -27.71 14.44
C PRO A 46 25.52 -27.56 14.87
N GLN A 47 25.13 -26.39 15.39
CA GLN A 47 23.73 -26.02 15.59
C GLN A 47 23.10 -25.61 14.26
N ALA A 48 22.03 -26.33 13.88
CA ALA A 48 21.06 -25.90 12.88
C ALA A 48 20.27 -24.68 13.38
N PRO A 49 19.83 -23.75 12.51
CA PRO A 49 19.01 -22.63 12.93
C PRO A 49 17.61 -23.12 13.33
N GLU A 50 17.33 -23.05 14.64
CA GLU A 50 16.03 -23.28 15.24
C GLU A 50 15.03 -22.19 14.83
N ALA A 51 13.78 -22.64 14.70
CA ALA A 51 12.61 -21.84 14.40
C ALA A 51 12.46 -20.65 15.36
N VAL A 52 12.34 -19.45 14.79
CA VAL A 52 12.00 -18.24 15.54
C VAL A 52 10.53 -18.33 15.95
N THR A 53 10.30 -18.61 17.22
CA THR A 53 9.00 -18.46 17.87
C THR A 53 8.68 -16.96 18.01
N PRO A 54 7.41 -16.55 17.89
CA PRO A 54 7.04 -15.14 17.95
C PRO A 54 7.19 -14.62 19.39
N THR A 55 8.12 -13.69 19.56
CA THR A 55 8.24 -12.86 20.77
C THR A 55 6.97 -12.04 20.98
N THR A 56 6.46 -12.15 22.19
CA THR A 56 5.36 -11.43 22.83
C THR A 56 5.34 -9.93 22.46
N ALA A 57 4.31 -9.51 21.72
CA ALA A 57 3.99 -8.10 21.56
C ALA A 57 3.27 -7.60 22.80
N THR A 58 3.90 -6.64 23.49
CA THR A 58 3.33 -5.87 24.61
C THR A 58 2.02 -5.18 24.18
N PRO A 59 0.97 -5.18 25.04
CA PRO A 59 -0.31 -4.59 24.74
C PRO A 59 -0.34 -3.12 25.15
N GLU A 60 -0.01 -2.22 24.23
CA GLU A 60 -0.41 -0.82 24.41
C GLU A 60 -0.63 -0.14 23.06
N GLU A 61 -1.74 0.59 23.01
CA GLU A 61 -2.23 1.42 21.91
C GLU A 61 -3.05 0.73 20.80
N LYS A 62 -4.25 0.28 21.19
CA LYS A 62 -5.38 0.24 20.26
C LYS A 62 -6.70 0.57 20.96
N GLN A 63 -6.89 1.84 21.28
CA GLN A 63 -8.22 2.41 21.49
C GLN A 63 -8.34 3.72 20.73
N VAL A 64 -9.36 3.76 19.86
CA VAL A 64 -10.26 4.84 19.41
C VAL A 64 -10.62 4.47 17.95
N ALA A 65 -11.84 4.08 17.54
CA ALA A 65 -13.17 4.17 18.11
C ALA A 65 -14.05 3.01 17.60
N LEU A 66 -14.72 2.32 18.52
CA LEU A 66 -16.02 1.69 18.25
C LEU A 66 -17.08 2.61 18.85
N ALA A 67 -17.62 3.51 18.03
CA ALA A 67 -18.89 4.18 18.30
C ALA A 67 -19.51 4.55 16.95
N GLY A 68 -20.41 3.69 16.47
CA GLY A 68 -21.06 3.86 15.18
C GLY A 68 -21.54 2.53 14.64
N GLY A 69 -22.63 2.01 15.22
CA GLY A 69 -23.29 0.81 14.72
C GLY A 69 -23.63 0.97 13.24
N THR A 70 -22.98 0.16 12.40
CA THR A 70 -23.43 -0.06 11.03
C THR A 70 -23.13 -1.51 10.69
N THR A 71 -24.19 -2.23 10.37
CA THR A 71 -24.24 -3.64 10.02
C THR A 71 -23.08 -4.02 9.08
N PRO A 72 -22.27 -5.04 9.41
CA PRO A 72 -21.42 -5.68 8.42
C PRO A 72 -22.33 -6.19 7.32
N GLN A 73 -22.25 -5.62 6.12
CA GLN A 73 -22.72 -6.35 4.96
C GLN A 73 -21.57 -7.24 4.51
N ALA A 74 -21.43 -8.35 5.22
CA ALA A 74 -20.75 -9.53 4.73
C ALA A 74 -21.57 -10.07 3.56
N ALA A 75 -20.87 -10.33 2.45
CA ALA A 75 -21.39 -10.85 1.19
C ALA A 75 -22.45 -9.97 0.46
N PRO A 76 -22.47 -10.00 -0.88
CA PRO A 76 -23.55 -9.43 -1.65
C PRO A 76 -24.90 -10.05 -1.25
N PRO A 77 -26.02 -9.32 -1.32
CA PRO A 77 -27.32 -9.85 -0.94
C PRO A 77 -27.66 -11.05 -1.83
N GLU A 78 -27.81 -12.24 -1.23
CA GLU A 78 -28.35 -13.42 -1.90
C GLU A 78 -29.69 -13.03 -2.57
N GLY A 79 -29.76 -13.17 -3.89
CA GLY A 79 -30.94 -12.80 -4.69
C GLY A 79 -30.79 -11.54 -5.55
N LYS A 80 -29.70 -10.77 -5.40
CA LYS A 80 -29.14 -10.02 -6.52
C LYS A 80 -27.82 -10.64 -6.84
N GLU A 81 -27.77 -11.38 -7.93
CA GLU A 81 -26.53 -11.90 -8.49
C GLU A 81 -25.56 -10.73 -8.63
N PHE A 82 -24.71 -10.55 -7.62
CA PHE A 82 -23.62 -9.61 -7.70
C PHE A 82 -22.61 -10.28 -8.61
N VAL A 83 -22.86 -10.09 -9.90
CA VAL A 83 -21.91 -10.45 -10.93
C VAL A 83 -20.72 -9.52 -10.66
N GLU A 84 -19.62 -10.08 -10.14
CA GLU A 84 -18.31 -9.44 -10.23
C GLU A 84 -18.24 -8.85 -11.64
N PRO A 85 -18.02 -7.53 -11.82
CA PRO A 85 -18.03 -6.96 -13.15
C PRO A 85 -16.97 -7.68 -13.98
N LYS A 86 -17.43 -8.57 -14.87
CA LYS A 86 -16.61 -9.39 -15.74
C LYS A 86 -16.73 -8.80 -17.14
N GLY A 87 -15.60 -8.47 -17.75
CA GLY A 87 -15.51 -7.91 -19.08
C GLY A 87 -15.08 -6.44 -19.13
N ALA A 88 -15.11 -5.86 -20.33
CA ALA A 88 -14.62 -4.50 -20.63
C ALA A 88 -15.36 -3.36 -19.90
N GLU A 89 -16.47 -3.66 -19.22
CA GLU A 89 -17.29 -2.71 -18.45
C GLU A 89 -16.77 -2.49 -17.02
N ALA A 90 -15.87 -3.36 -16.54
CA ALA A 90 -15.27 -3.28 -15.21
C ALA A 90 -14.13 -2.27 -15.21
N LEU A 91 -14.41 -1.04 -14.79
CA LEU A 91 -13.35 -0.04 -14.61
C LEU A 91 -12.73 -0.19 -13.22
N VAL A 92 -11.41 -0.11 -13.14
CA VAL A 92 -10.67 -0.11 -11.87
C VAL A 92 -10.30 1.34 -11.56
N LEU A 93 -10.74 1.85 -10.42
CA LEU A 93 -10.33 3.17 -9.93
C LEU A 93 -8.99 3.06 -9.19
N LYS A 94 -8.37 4.22 -8.94
CA LYS A 94 -7.07 4.30 -8.26
C LYS A 94 -7.10 3.56 -6.91
N PRO A 95 -6.12 2.68 -6.63
CA PRO A 95 -6.05 1.98 -5.36
C PRO A 95 -5.64 2.92 -4.23
N ILE A 96 -5.88 2.48 -3.00
CA ILE A 96 -5.33 3.09 -1.79
C ILE A 96 -4.42 2.11 -1.07
N TYR A 97 -3.47 2.63 -0.28
CA TYR A 97 -2.45 1.82 0.39
C TYR A 97 -2.50 1.98 1.90
N PHE A 98 -1.95 0.99 2.59
CA PHE A 98 -1.92 0.91 4.05
C PHE A 98 -0.52 0.57 4.57
N ASP A 99 -0.25 1.01 5.80
CA ASP A 99 0.93 0.59 6.53
C ASP A 99 0.85 -0.90 6.92
N PHE A 100 2.00 -1.45 7.31
CA PHE A 100 2.12 -2.81 7.81
C PHE A 100 1.23 -3.01 9.03
N ASP A 101 0.46 -4.12 9.06
CA ASP A 101 -0.44 -4.48 10.16
C ASP A 101 -1.43 -3.35 10.54
N ARG A 102 -1.90 -2.61 9.54
CA ARG A 102 -2.78 -1.46 9.74
C ARG A 102 -3.91 -1.43 8.70
N TYR A 103 -5.03 -0.87 9.12
CA TYR A 103 -6.21 -0.58 8.30
C TYR A 103 -6.70 0.86 8.44
N ASN A 104 -6.00 1.71 9.21
CA ASN A 104 -6.30 3.13 9.28
C ASN A 104 -5.99 3.80 7.94
N LEU A 105 -6.88 4.72 7.53
CA LEU A 105 -6.73 5.46 6.28
C LEU A 105 -5.70 6.58 6.43
N LEU A 106 -4.60 6.46 5.70
CA LEU A 106 -3.56 7.48 5.55
C LEU A 106 -4.10 8.76 4.88
N PRO A 107 -3.43 9.93 5.06
CA PRO A 107 -3.84 11.18 4.41
C PRO A 107 -4.01 11.05 2.88
N ASP A 108 -3.07 10.38 2.20
CA ASP A 108 -3.13 10.18 0.75
C ASP A 108 -4.25 9.22 0.32
N ALA A 109 -4.52 8.20 1.14
CA ALA A 109 -5.66 7.31 0.94
C ALA A 109 -6.98 8.09 1.07
N ARG A 110 -7.11 8.96 2.07
CA ARG A 110 -8.28 9.83 2.24
C ARG A 110 -8.45 10.80 1.06
N LYS A 111 -7.37 11.35 0.52
CA LYS A 111 -7.42 12.20 -0.68
C LYS A 111 -7.98 11.43 -1.87
N THR A 112 -7.43 10.24 -2.14
CA THR A 112 -7.91 9.37 -3.24
C THR A 112 -9.36 8.94 -3.02
N LEU A 113 -9.76 8.60 -1.79
CA LEU A 113 -11.14 8.24 -1.47
C LEU A 113 -12.12 9.41 -1.67
N LYS A 114 -11.71 10.66 -1.48
CA LYS A 114 -12.55 11.83 -1.80
C LYS A 114 -12.82 11.92 -3.30
N GLU A 115 -11.79 11.69 -4.13
CA GLU A 115 -11.92 11.66 -5.59
C GLU A 115 -12.87 10.53 -6.04
N ILE A 116 -12.72 9.34 -5.45
CA ILE A 116 -13.61 8.19 -5.69
C ILE A 116 -15.05 8.50 -5.24
N ALA A 117 -15.22 9.10 -4.06
CA ALA A 117 -16.54 9.48 -3.56
C ALA A 117 -17.23 10.46 -4.52
N GLN A 118 -16.51 11.49 -4.97
CA GLN A 118 -17.04 12.45 -5.94
C GLN A 118 -17.48 11.75 -7.22
N TYR A 119 -16.65 10.88 -7.78
CA TYR A 119 -17.02 10.10 -8.96
C TYR A 119 -18.29 9.25 -8.74
N LEU A 120 -18.43 8.59 -7.60
CA LEU A 120 -19.61 7.77 -7.28
C LEU A 120 -20.87 8.60 -7.04
N LEU A 121 -20.73 9.83 -6.55
CA LEU A 121 -21.83 10.78 -6.38
C LEU A 121 -22.30 11.31 -7.74
N ASP A 122 -21.37 11.64 -8.64
CA ASP A 122 -21.66 12.12 -9.99
C ASP A 122 -22.28 11.02 -10.87
N ASN A 123 -22.06 9.75 -10.52
CA ASN A 123 -22.55 8.59 -11.25
C ASN A 123 -23.47 7.72 -10.37
N PRO A 124 -24.70 8.15 -10.04
CA PRO A 124 -25.55 7.52 -9.02
C PRO A 124 -25.99 6.08 -9.34
N LYS A 125 -25.90 5.67 -10.60
CA LYS A 125 -26.22 4.31 -11.06
C LYS A 125 -25.08 3.31 -10.89
N VAL A 126 -23.84 3.79 -10.74
CA VAL A 126 -22.65 2.92 -10.66
C VAL A 126 -22.61 2.17 -9.32
N LEU A 127 -22.27 0.89 -9.36
CA LEU A 127 -21.98 0.08 -8.18
C LEU A 127 -20.46 -0.07 -8.03
N ALA A 128 -19.97 -0.18 -6.79
CA ALA A 128 -18.55 -0.36 -6.51
C ALA A 128 -18.29 -1.54 -5.57
N VAL A 129 -17.25 -2.32 -5.89
CA VAL A 129 -16.64 -3.33 -5.03
C VAL A 129 -15.32 -2.81 -4.53
N ILE A 130 -15.12 -2.94 -3.23
CA ILE A 130 -13.89 -2.61 -2.54
C ILE A 130 -13.22 -3.92 -2.16
N GLU A 131 -12.09 -4.20 -2.78
CA GLU A 131 -11.33 -5.43 -2.57
C GLU A 131 -10.17 -5.15 -1.62
N GLY A 132 -10.10 -5.85 -0.50
CA GLY A 132 -9.04 -5.74 0.49
C GLY A 132 -7.93 -6.76 0.26
N HIS A 133 -6.68 -6.28 0.22
CA HIS A 133 -5.49 -7.09 0.00
C HIS A 133 -4.44 -6.87 1.10
N CYS A 134 -3.62 -7.88 1.32
CA CYS A 134 -2.53 -7.90 2.27
C CYS A 134 -1.21 -8.37 1.62
N ASP A 135 -0.11 -8.11 2.32
CA ASP A 135 1.17 -8.73 1.97
C ASP A 135 1.22 -10.19 2.47
N GLU A 136 2.28 -10.90 2.10
CA GLU A 136 2.36 -12.36 2.29
C GLU A 136 2.57 -12.81 3.75
N ARG A 137 2.93 -11.88 4.64
CA ARG A 137 3.33 -12.18 6.02
C ARG A 137 2.12 -12.52 6.88
N GLY A 138 2.26 -13.49 7.77
CA GLY A 138 1.18 -13.98 8.64
C GLY A 138 0.31 -15.07 8.01
N THR A 139 -0.67 -15.58 8.77
CA THR A 139 -1.54 -16.67 8.30
C THR A 139 -2.57 -16.16 7.28
N ASP A 140 -3.14 -17.08 6.52
CA ASP A 140 -4.14 -16.79 5.49
C ASP A 140 -5.41 -16.22 6.13
N GLU A 141 -5.87 -16.83 7.23
CA GLU A 141 -7.07 -16.42 7.97
C GLU A 141 -6.89 -15.03 8.57
N TYR A 142 -5.73 -14.77 9.15
CA TYR A 142 -5.40 -13.47 9.70
C TYR A 142 -5.44 -12.39 8.60
N ASN A 143 -4.82 -12.66 7.45
CA ASN A 143 -4.81 -11.73 6.34
C ASN A 143 -6.19 -11.54 5.70
N LEU A 144 -7.03 -12.58 5.71
CA LEU A 144 -8.41 -12.48 5.25
C LEU A 144 -9.19 -11.48 6.12
N VAL A 145 -9.07 -11.58 7.44
CA VAL A 145 -9.70 -10.62 8.38
C VAL A 145 -9.10 -9.22 8.21
N LEU A 146 -7.77 -9.08 8.12
CA LEU A 146 -7.13 -7.77 7.93
C LEU A 146 -7.55 -7.10 6.62
N GLY A 147 -7.65 -7.86 5.53
CA GLY A 147 -8.14 -7.37 4.24
C GLY A 147 -9.60 -6.90 4.34
N GLU A 148 -10.44 -7.62 5.08
CA GLU A 148 -11.83 -7.22 5.31
C GLU A 148 -11.90 -5.90 6.08
N GLN A 149 -11.11 -5.73 7.14
CA GLN A 149 -11.06 -4.48 7.91
C GLN A 149 -10.59 -3.29 7.06
N ARG A 150 -9.63 -3.49 6.14
CA ARG A 150 -9.20 -2.47 5.18
C ARG A 150 -10.34 -2.05 4.25
N ALA A 151 -11.04 -3.02 3.65
CA ALA A 151 -12.16 -2.77 2.77
C ALA A 151 -13.32 -2.06 3.49
N LEU A 152 -13.63 -2.48 4.73
CA LEU A 152 -14.65 -1.84 5.57
C LEU A 152 -14.27 -0.42 5.98
N SER A 153 -12.99 -0.15 6.23
CA SER A 153 -12.49 1.20 6.55
C SER A 153 -12.70 2.16 5.37
N ALA A 154 -12.34 1.71 4.16
CA ALA A 154 -12.60 2.47 2.94
C ALA A 154 -14.11 2.65 2.68
N ARG A 155 -14.92 1.60 2.84
CA ARG A 155 -16.37 1.66 2.70
C ARG A 155 -16.99 2.68 3.64
N THR A 156 -16.64 2.63 4.91
CA THR A 156 -17.14 3.54 5.96
C THR A 156 -16.81 4.98 5.61
N PHE A 157 -15.60 5.24 5.12
CA PHE A 157 -15.21 6.57 4.67
C PHE A 157 -16.07 7.07 3.51
N LEU A 158 -16.29 6.24 2.48
CA LEU A 158 -17.14 6.61 1.33
C LEU A 158 -18.60 6.87 1.74
N ILE A 159 -19.13 6.09 2.69
CA ILE A 159 -20.46 6.33 3.27
C ILE A 159 -20.49 7.68 3.99
N GLY A 160 -19.45 7.99 4.79
CA GLY A 160 -19.32 9.29 5.45
C GLY A 160 -19.21 10.47 4.48
N MET A 161 -18.76 10.23 3.25
CA MET A 161 -18.75 11.21 2.15
C MET A 161 -20.11 11.32 1.42
N GLY A 162 -21.12 10.54 1.82
CA GLY A 162 -22.48 10.60 1.27
C GLY A 162 -22.81 9.53 0.22
N VAL A 163 -21.89 8.59 -0.06
CA VAL A 163 -22.18 7.49 -1.00
C VAL A 163 -23.14 6.49 -0.35
N SER A 164 -24.23 6.13 -1.04
CA SER A 164 -25.22 5.19 -0.51
C SER A 164 -24.60 3.82 -0.18
N PRO A 165 -24.79 3.28 1.06
CA PRO A 165 -24.25 1.99 1.45
C PRO A 165 -24.70 0.81 0.57
N LYS A 166 -25.88 0.93 -0.06
CA LYS A 166 -26.46 -0.09 -0.95
C LYS A 166 -25.68 -0.26 -2.26
N ARG A 167 -24.77 0.65 -2.57
CA ARG A 167 -23.95 0.67 -3.80
C ARG A 167 -22.51 0.21 -3.55
N LEU A 168 -22.14 -0.01 -2.30
CA LEU A 168 -20.78 -0.30 -1.87
C LEU A 168 -20.70 -1.70 -1.28
N PHE A 169 -20.00 -2.59 -1.99
CA PHE A 169 -19.75 -3.97 -1.60
C PHE A 169 -18.28 -4.12 -1.20
N THR A 170 -18.00 -5.04 -0.28
CA THR A 170 -16.64 -5.33 0.19
C THR A 170 -16.32 -6.80 0.00
N VAL A 171 -15.10 -7.09 -0.43
CA VAL A 171 -14.55 -8.44 -0.55
C VAL A 171 -13.14 -8.41 0.03
N SER A 172 -12.73 -9.47 0.71
CA SER A 172 -11.34 -9.65 1.15
C SER A 172 -10.71 -10.80 0.38
N TYR A 173 -9.53 -10.55 -0.18
CA TYR A 173 -8.68 -11.61 -0.72
C TYR A 173 -7.50 -11.92 0.18
N GLY A 174 -7.32 -11.19 1.29
CA GLY A 174 -6.12 -11.27 2.11
C GLY A 174 -4.86 -11.23 1.25
N LYS A 175 -4.00 -12.24 1.38
CA LYS A 175 -2.76 -12.36 0.59
C LYS A 175 -2.88 -13.21 -0.68
N ALA A 176 -4.08 -13.70 -1.03
CA ALA A 176 -4.26 -14.63 -2.14
C ALA A 176 -4.12 -13.99 -3.53
N LYS A 177 -4.21 -12.66 -3.63
CA LYS A 177 -4.09 -11.89 -4.88
C LYS A 177 -3.07 -10.76 -4.75
N PRO A 178 -1.75 -11.06 -4.71
CA PRO A 178 -0.72 -10.04 -4.67
C PRO A 178 -0.66 -9.26 -6.00
N ALA A 179 -0.41 -7.95 -5.92
CA ALA A 179 -0.12 -7.11 -7.08
C ALA A 179 1.34 -7.23 -7.53
N ASP A 180 2.25 -7.45 -6.58
CA ASP A 180 3.66 -7.67 -6.79
C ASP A 180 4.06 -8.99 -6.12
N MET A 181 4.66 -9.90 -6.88
CA MET A 181 5.08 -11.23 -6.39
C MET A 181 6.43 -11.18 -5.65
N GLY A 182 7.08 -10.01 -5.56
CA GLY A 182 8.34 -9.86 -4.84
C GLY A 182 8.20 -10.14 -3.34
N HIS A 183 9.31 -10.61 -2.75
CA HIS A 183 9.42 -10.94 -1.32
C HIS A 183 10.25 -9.90 -0.58
N ASN A 184 9.92 -8.62 -0.77
CA ASN A 184 10.62 -7.48 -0.19
C ASN A 184 9.63 -6.36 0.20
N GLU A 185 10.10 -5.38 0.97
CA GLU A 185 9.22 -4.32 1.48
C GLU A 185 8.61 -3.48 0.36
N GLU A 186 9.32 -3.31 -0.76
CA GLU A 186 8.79 -2.60 -1.93
C GLU A 186 7.57 -3.30 -2.53
N ALA A 187 7.59 -4.63 -2.63
CA ALA A 187 6.47 -5.43 -3.10
C ALA A 187 5.35 -5.49 -2.04
N TRP A 188 5.70 -5.69 -0.77
CA TRP A 188 4.73 -5.74 0.32
C TRP A 188 3.95 -4.42 0.44
N ALA A 189 4.61 -3.27 0.29
CA ALA A 189 3.95 -1.97 0.28
C ALA A 189 2.91 -1.83 -0.82
N LYS A 190 3.18 -2.38 -2.02
CA LYS A 190 2.18 -2.42 -3.11
C LYS A 190 1.04 -3.38 -2.82
N ASN A 191 1.30 -4.47 -2.11
CA ASN A 191 0.31 -5.50 -1.80
C ASN A 191 -0.68 -5.10 -0.71
N ARG A 192 -0.26 -4.27 0.27
CA ARG A 192 -1.12 -3.71 1.30
C ARG A 192 -2.04 -2.61 0.75
N ARG A 193 -3.11 -3.01 0.07
CA ARG A 193 -3.98 -2.08 -0.68
C ARG A 193 -5.46 -2.41 -0.60
N CYS A 194 -6.28 -1.43 -0.99
CA CYS A 194 -7.62 -1.68 -1.48
C CYS A 194 -7.74 -1.30 -2.96
N GLU A 195 -8.37 -2.16 -3.74
CA GLU A 195 -8.77 -1.90 -5.12
C GLU A 195 -10.27 -1.59 -5.20
N PHE A 196 -10.65 -0.81 -6.20
CA PHE A 196 -12.04 -0.37 -6.39
C PHE A 196 -12.48 -0.75 -7.80
N LYS A 197 -13.34 -1.75 -7.90
CA LYS A 197 -13.94 -2.16 -9.17
C LYS A 197 -15.34 -1.60 -9.28
N ILE A 198 -15.63 -0.93 -10.39
CA ILE A 198 -16.95 -0.37 -10.63
C ILE A 198 -17.67 -1.09 -11.76
N SER A 199 -18.98 -1.17 -11.64
CA SER A 199 -19.88 -1.69 -12.69
C SER A 199 -20.88 -0.62 -13.08
N LYS A 200 -21.01 -0.37 -14.38
CA LYS A 200 -22.10 0.43 -14.92
C LYS A 200 -23.29 -0.50 -15.20
N PRO A 201 -24.48 -0.22 -14.66
CA PRO A 201 -25.66 -0.93 -15.10
C PRO A 201 -25.90 -0.61 -16.58
N GLN A 202 -26.25 -1.64 -17.35
CA GLN A 202 -26.67 -1.53 -18.75
C GLN A 202 -27.92 -0.66 -18.87
#